data_AF-A0A561E781-F1
#
_entry.id   AF-A0A561E781-F1
#
_cell.length_a   1.000
_cell.length_b   1.000
_cell.length_c   1.000
_cell.angle_alpha   90.00
_cell.angle_beta   90.00
_cell.angle_gamma   90.00
#
_symmetry.space_group_name_H-M   'P 1'
#
loop_
_entity.id
_entity.type
_entity.pdbx_description
1 polymer ?
#
loop_
_entity_poly.entity_id
_entity_poly.type
_entity_poly.pdbx_seq_one_letter_code
_entity_poly.pdbx_strand_id
1 'polypeptide(L)'
;MTNLQIPASIRKLEELETSVLFDVASQAATELGGTYVWLEDHAGSESEAEQWRAADLQLRRERRELHPDDREAVIAAVCRWGSECRRLDEQHGLR
;
A
#
# COMPACT_ATOMS: atom_id res chain seq x y z
N MET A 1 -11.84 29.06 -3.08
CA MET A 1 -10.46 28.53 -2.93
C MET A 1 -10.50 27.49 -1.83
N THR A 2 -10.67 26.22 -2.19
CA THR A 2 -10.84 25.14 -1.22
C THR A 2 -9.46 24.76 -0.69
N ASN A 3 -9.19 25.10 0.57
CA ASN A 3 -8.01 24.62 1.30
C ASN A 3 -8.11 23.10 1.40
N LEU A 4 -7.38 22.38 0.53
CA LEU A 4 -7.11 20.96 0.72
C LEU A 4 -6.15 20.85 1.91
N GLN A 5 -6.73 20.64 3.08
CA GLN A 5 -5.98 20.43 4.31
C GLN A 5 -5.28 19.07 4.22
N ILE A 6 -4.06 19.09 3.68
CA ILE A 6 -3.20 17.91 3.56
C ILE A 6 -3.04 17.29 4.96
N PRO A 7 -3.38 15.99 5.16
CA PRO A 7 -3.21 15.31 6.43
C PRO A 7 -1.78 15.47 6.95
N ALA A 8 -1.60 15.69 8.26
CA ALA A 8 -0.29 15.87 8.87
C ALA A 8 0.68 14.71 8.58
N SER A 9 0.14 13.51 8.36
CA SER A 9 0.88 12.31 7.95
C SER A 9 1.53 12.45 6.57
N ILE A 10 0.90 13.16 5.63
CA ILE A 10 1.44 13.37 4.27
C ILE A 10 2.56 14.41 4.28
N ARG A 11 2.40 15.51 5.04
CA ARG A 11 3.48 16.51 5.19
C ARG A 11 4.76 15.90 5.77
N LYS A 12 4.63 14.97 6.71
CA LYS A 12 5.78 14.22 7.24
C LYS A 12 6.48 13.36 6.19
N LEU A 13 5.78 12.87 5.16
CA LEU A 13 6.38 12.10 4.07
C LEU A 13 7.12 13.01 3.07
N GLU A 14 6.58 14.20 2.80
CA GLU A 14 7.20 15.20 1.92
C GLU A 14 8.56 15.68 2.44
N GLU A 15 8.76 15.66 3.77
CA GLU A 15 10.00 16.06 4.46
C GLU A 15 11.07 14.96 4.50
N LEU A 16 10.72 13.70 4.13
CA LEU A 16 11.68 12.60 4.18
C LEU A 16 12.69 12.67 3.03
N GLU A 17 13.92 12.27 3.33
CA GLU A 17 14.93 11.92 2.33
C GLU A 17 14.37 10.88 1.34
N THR A 18 14.72 10.98 0.06
CA THR A 18 14.17 10.13 -1.00
C THR A 18 14.37 8.64 -0.73
N SER A 19 15.55 8.26 -0.19
CA SER A 19 15.81 6.87 0.20
C SER A 19 14.87 6.38 1.30
N VAL A 20 14.68 7.19 2.35
CA VAL A 20 13.78 6.87 3.47
C VAL A 20 12.33 6.79 3.01
N LEU A 21 11.90 7.72 2.15
CA LEU A 21 10.56 7.71 1.56
C LEU A 21 10.32 6.42 0.75
N PHE A 22 11.30 5.99 -0.04
CA PHE A 22 11.22 4.77 -0.83
C PHE A 22 11.25 3.50 0.05
N ASP A 23 12.00 3.51 1.17
CA ASP A 23 11.96 2.44 2.16
C ASP A 23 10.58 2.32 2.82
N VAL A 24 9.95 3.45 3.17
CA VAL A 24 8.58 3.47 3.70
C VAL A 24 7.58 2.90 2.69
N ALA A 25 7.72 3.24 1.40
CA ALA A 25 6.90 2.65 0.34
C ALA A 25 7.11 1.13 0.21
N SER A 26 8.37 0.69 0.28
CA SER A 26 8.73 -0.72 0.24
C SER A 26 8.15 -1.50 1.42
N GLN A 27 8.16 -0.92 2.62
CA GLN A 27 7.53 -1.48 3.80
C GLN A 27 6.00 -1.57 3.64
N ALA A 28 5.34 -0.49 3.21
CA ALA A 28 3.89 -0.47 3.01
C ALA A 28 3.44 -1.53 1.98
N ALA A 29 4.18 -1.71 0.88
CA ALA A 29 3.91 -2.76 -0.09
C ALA A 29 4.14 -4.17 0.48
N THR A 30 5.14 -4.34 1.35
CA THR A 30 5.43 -5.64 1.99
C THR A 30 4.32 -6.03 2.96
N GLU A 31 3.83 -5.08 3.77
CA GLU A 31 2.72 -5.32 4.68
C GLU A 31 1.44 -5.68 3.92
N LEU A 32 1.07 -4.89 2.90
CA LEU A 32 -0.11 -5.16 2.10
C LEU A 32 -0.03 -6.49 1.34
N GLY A 33 1.14 -6.82 0.78
CA GLY A 33 1.37 -8.12 0.13
C GLY A 33 1.21 -9.28 1.09
N GLY A 34 1.69 -9.13 2.33
CA GLY A 34 1.44 -10.12 3.40
C GLY A 34 -0.04 -10.29 3.71
N THR A 35 -0.80 -9.19 3.78
CA THR A 35 -2.26 -9.23 3.96
C THR A 35 -2.96 -9.97 2.81
N TYR A 36 -2.60 -9.71 1.56
CA TYR A 36 -3.18 -10.44 0.42
C TYR A 36 -2.86 -11.94 0.44
N VAL A 37 -1.63 -12.32 0.79
CA VAL A 37 -1.26 -13.74 0.94
C VAL A 37 -2.04 -14.41 2.06
N TRP A 38 -2.25 -13.72 3.19
CA TRP A 38 -3.08 -14.25 4.27
C TRP A 38 -4.54 -14.44 3.82
N LEU A 39 -5.11 -13.46 3.12
CA LEU A 39 -6.48 -13.50 2.62
C LEU A 39 -6.68 -14.59 1.57
N GLU A 40 -5.68 -14.83 0.72
CA GLU A 40 -5.65 -15.96 -0.21
C GLU A 40 -5.73 -17.29 0.54
N ASP A 41 -4.92 -17.49 1.58
CA ASP A 41 -4.86 -18.73 2.37
C ASP A 41 -6.14 -18.99 3.17
N HIS A 42 -6.86 -17.92 3.54
CA HIS A 42 -8.10 -17.97 4.34
C HIS A 42 -9.36 -17.76 3.48
N ALA A 43 -9.25 -17.78 2.16
CA ALA A 43 -10.37 -17.58 1.26
C ALA A 43 -11.40 -18.72 1.39
N GLY A 44 -12.69 -18.36 1.37
CA GLY A 44 -13.77 -19.34 1.42
C GLY A 44 -14.03 -20.06 0.09
N SER A 45 -13.40 -19.60 -0.99
CA SER A 45 -13.54 -20.17 -2.33
C SER A 45 -12.31 -19.89 -3.21
N GLU A 46 -12.12 -20.71 -4.24
CA GLU A 46 -11.03 -20.51 -5.22
C GLU A 46 -11.13 -19.16 -5.95
N SER A 47 -12.35 -18.70 -6.23
CA SER A 47 -12.60 -17.39 -6.86
C SER A 47 -12.12 -16.24 -5.99
N GLU A 48 -12.33 -16.34 -4.67
CA GLU A 48 -11.84 -15.35 -3.72
C GLU A 48 -10.30 -15.41 -3.58
N ALA A 49 -9.72 -16.62 -3.53
CA ALA A 49 -8.27 -16.79 -3.52
C ALA A 49 -7.63 -16.18 -4.79
N GLU A 50 -8.21 -16.41 -5.97
CA GLU A 50 -7.72 -15.85 -7.23
C GLU A 50 -7.76 -14.30 -7.25
N GLN A 51 -8.78 -13.69 -6.63
CA GLN A 51 -8.85 -12.24 -6.48
C GLN A 51 -7.69 -11.69 -5.66
N TRP A 52 -7.35 -12.34 -4.53
CA TRP A 52 -6.24 -11.92 -3.69
C TRP A 52 -4.88 -12.14 -4.34
N ARG A 53 -4.70 -13.26 -5.07
CA ARG A 53 -3.50 -13.47 -5.91
C ARG A 53 -3.34 -12.39 -6.97
N ALA A 54 -4.44 -12.03 -7.64
CA ALA A 54 -4.42 -10.99 -8.67
C ALA A 54 -4.06 -9.63 -8.07
N ALA A 55 -4.56 -9.32 -6.87
CA ALA A 55 -4.22 -8.10 -6.14
C ALA A 55 -2.73 -8.05 -5.74
N ASP A 56 -2.16 -9.15 -5.21
CA ASP A 56 -0.73 -9.24 -4.91
C ASP A 56 0.13 -9.10 -6.17
N LEU A 57 -0.26 -9.75 -7.28
CA LEU A 57 0.45 -9.62 -8.55
C LEU A 57 0.44 -8.18 -9.07
N GLN A 58 -0.70 -7.49 -8.95
CA GLN A 58 -0.82 -6.09 -9.34
C GLN A 58 0.06 -5.20 -8.45
N LEU A 59 0.04 -5.39 -7.13
CA LEU A 59 0.90 -4.66 -6.19
C LEU A 59 2.39 -4.83 -6.53
N ARG A 60 2.83 -6.05 -6.87
CA ARG A 60 4.22 -6.31 -7.27
C ARG A 60 4.60 -5.60 -8.57
N ARG A 61 3.67 -5.45 -9.52
CA ARG A 61 3.89 -4.70 -10.76
C ARG A 61 4.03 -3.20 -10.46
N GLU A 62 3.09 -2.65 -9.72
CA GLU A 62 3.11 -1.23 -9.32
C GLU A 62 4.40 -0.89 -8.56
N ARG A 63 4.83 -1.74 -7.62
CA ARG A 63 6.09 -1.54 -6.90
C ARG A 63 7.32 -1.56 -7.81
N ARG A 64 7.29 -2.40 -8.86
CA ARG A 64 8.40 -2.48 -9.83
C ARG A 64 8.47 -1.26 -10.74
N GLU A 65 7.31 -0.70 -11.06
CA GLU A 65 7.19 0.50 -11.91
C GLU A 65 7.44 1.79 -11.12
N LEU A 66 7.42 1.73 -9.79
CA LEU A 66 7.64 2.89 -8.93
C LEU A 66 9.10 3.36 -8.99
N HIS A 67 9.29 4.58 -9.49
CA HIS A 67 10.61 5.20 -9.59
C HIS A 67 10.97 5.95 -8.29
N PRO A 68 12.16 5.75 -7.69
CA PRO A 68 12.54 6.43 -6.45
C PRO A 68 12.52 7.96 -6.53
N ASP A 69 12.91 8.54 -7.67
CA ASP A 69 12.94 10.00 -7.84
C ASP A 69 11.57 10.63 -8.11
N ASP A 70 10.54 9.82 -8.39
CA ASP A 70 9.16 10.30 -8.54
C ASP A 70 8.49 10.38 -7.17
N ARG A 71 8.88 11.41 -6.40
CA ARG A 71 8.44 11.58 -5.01
C ARG A 71 6.92 11.62 -4.86
N GLU A 72 6.22 12.28 -5.78
CA GLU A 72 4.76 12.35 -5.75
C GLU A 72 4.13 10.97 -5.91
N ALA A 73 4.62 10.17 -6.87
CA ALA A 73 4.16 8.79 -7.04
C ALA A 73 4.47 7.92 -5.81
N VAL A 74 5.66 8.07 -5.20
CA VAL A 74 6.03 7.30 -4.00
C VAL A 74 5.14 7.65 -2.81
N ILE A 75 4.86 8.94 -2.57
CA ILE A 75 3.96 9.39 -1.49
C ILE A 75 2.54 8.86 -1.74
N ALA A 76 2.05 8.95 -2.99
CA ALA A 76 0.73 8.43 -3.36
C ALA A 76 0.65 6.91 -3.13
N ALA A 77 1.70 6.17 -3.48
CA ALA A 77 1.79 4.73 -3.26
C ALA A 77 1.76 4.37 -1.77
N VAL A 78 2.57 5.03 -0.94
CA VAL A 78 2.57 4.85 0.53
C VAL A 78 1.17 5.06 1.09
N CYS A 79 0.52 6.18 0.73
CA CYS A 79 -0.80 6.52 1.24
C CYS A 79 -1.86 5.49 0.83
N ARG A 80 -1.84 5.08 -0.44
CA ARG A 80 -2.81 4.14 -1.00
C ARG A 80 -2.63 2.74 -0.39
N TRP A 81 -1.41 2.20 -0.40
CA TRP A 81 -1.14 0.86 0.12
C TRP A 81 -1.38 0.77 1.62
N GLY A 82 -0.96 1.77 2.40
CA GLY A 82 -1.22 1.81 3.84
C GLY A 82 -2.69 2.00 4.21
N SER A 83 -3.48 2.70 3.38
CA SER A 83 -4.92 2.82 3.59
C SER A 83 -5.66 1.53 3.24
N GLU A 84 -5.24 0.87 2.16
CA GLU A 84 -5.80 -0.42 1.76
C GLU A 84 -5.51 -1.52 2.79
N CYS A 85 -4.27 -1.57 3.31
CA CYS A 85 -3.91 -2.52 4.37
C CYS A 85 -4.80 -2.32 5.61
N ARG A 86 -4.97 -1.08 6.08
CA ARG A 86 -5.85 -0.79 7.23
C ARG A 86 -7.31 -1.16 6.96
N ARG A 87 -7.80 -0.87 5.76
CA ARG A 87 -9.18 -1.21 5.36
C ARG A 87 -9.39 -2.73 5.41
N LEU A 88 -8.43 -3.51 4.92
CA LEU A 88 -8.48 -4.98 4.94
C LEU A 88 -8.32 -5.53 6.37
N ASP A 89 -7.42 -4.95 7.16
CA ASP A 89 -7.24 -5.32 8.57
C ASP A 89 -8.55 -5.13 9.35
N GLU A 90 -9.24 -4.00 9.17
CA GLU A 90 -10.54 -3.71 9.79
C GLU A 90 -11.65 -4.64 9.28
N GLN A 91 -11.68 -4.93 7.97
CA GLN A 91 -12.70 -5.78 7.36
C GLN A 91 -12.57 -7.26 7.79
N HIS A 92 -11.34 -7.74 7.98
CA HIS A 92 -11.06 -9.15 8.25
C HIS A 92 -10.57 -9.43 9.68
N GLY A 93 -10.48 -8.40 10.53
CA GLY A 93 -10.11 -8.53 11.95
C GLY A 93 -8.66 -8.98 12.16
N LEU A 94 -7.73 -8.54 11.30
CA LEU A 94 -6.34 -8.99 11.33
C LEU A 94 -5.50 -8.31 12.43
N ARG A 95 -5.93 -7.14 12.90
CA ARG A 95 -5.24 -6.30 13.89
C ARG A 95 -6.22 -5.50 14.74
#